data_AF-A0A1Y2DP27-F1
#
_entry.id   AF-A0A1Y2DP27-F1
#
_cell.length_a   1.000
_cell.length_b   1.000
_cell.length_c   1.000
_cell.angle_alpha   90.00
_cell.angle_beta   90.00
_cell.angle_gamma   90.00
#
_symmetry.space_group_name_H-M   'P 1'
#
loop_
_entity.id
_entity.type
_entity.pdbx_description
1 polymer ?
#
loop_
_entity_poly.entity_id
_entity_poly.type
_entity_poly.pdbx_seq_one_letter_code
_entity_poly.pdbx_strand_id
1 'polypeptide(L)'
;MNKEYYAVFRGRVNEPTIFSSWGDAHPRVTGCISIHKSFFTIEDARKYMSERGVTAPKEILKPGAGDTSPLLHSEAFYAVAHGKRTGILSYWYGTIGSEPEVKEISGACHKRFKTRAQAEAFIEDWKESYADVWRRAIKEGLDKDRRPHDMKVKVKGILRAIDRDTEGTDDLDKVKLDKLSLTE
;
A
#
# COMPACT_ATOMS: atom_id res chain seq x y z
N MET A 1 -14.49 -6.60 12.96
CA MET A 1 -14.59 -6.12 11.57
C MET A 1 -13.32 -5.37 11.22
N ASN A 2 -12.81 -5.55 10.02
CA ASN A 2 -11.69 -4.80 9.48
C ASN A 2 -12.19 -3.46 8.93
N LYS A 3 -11.35 -2.42 8.96
CA LYS A 3 -11.61 -1.21 8.16
C LYS A 3 -11.28 -1.55 6.71
N GLU A 4 -12.23 -1.34 5.80
CA GLU A 4 -12.10 -1.71 4.39
C GLU A 4 -12.05 -0.50 3.46
N TYR A 5 -12.55 0.65 3.91
CA TYR A 5 -12.65 1.84 3.06
C TYR A 5 -11.63 2.88 3.49
N TYR A 6 -10.77 3.29 2.57
CA TYR A 6 -9.64 4.18 2.80
C TYR A 6 -9.84 5.44 1.97
N ALA A 7 -10.27 6.51 2.63
CA ALA A 7 -10.43 7.82 2.01
C ALA A 7 -9.08 8.53 1.97
N VAL A 8 -8.54 8.76 0.77
CA VAL A 8 -7.28 9.48 0.53
C VAL A 8 -7.60 10.85 -0.08
N PHE A 9 -7.59 11.88 0.77
CA PHE A 9 -7.83 13.26 0.35
C PHE A 9 -6.58 13.88 -0.29
N ARG A 10 -5.41 13.62 0.29
CA ARG A 10 -4.11 14.09 -0.21
C ARG A 10 -3.08 12.96 -0.11
N GLY A 11 -2.19 12.88 -1.09
CA GLY A 11 -1.13 11.88 -1.18
C GLY A 11 -0.67 11.79 -2.64
N ARG A 12 -0.17 10.62 -3.06
CA ARG A 12 0.16 10.31 -4.46
C ARG A 12 -1.10 9.89 -5.24
N VAL A 13 -2.13 10.73 -5.20
CA VAL A 13 -3.39 10.62 -5.95
C VAL A 13 -3.59 11.88 -6.80
N ASN A 14 -4.24 11.77 -7.97
CA ASN A 14 -4.57 12.96 -8.80
C ASN A 14 -5.75 13.75 -8.23
N GLU A 15 -6.69 13.03 -7.63
CA GLU A 15 -7.94 13.55 -7.12
C GLU A 15 -8.28 12.77 -5.84
N PRO A 16 -9.03 13.37 -4.89
CA PRO A 16 -9.48 12.67 -3.71
C PRO A 16 -10.17 11.35 -4.06
N THR A 17 -9.65 10.25 -3.52
CA THR A 17 -10.07 8.89 -3.92
C THR A 17 -10.38 8.04 -2.69
N ILE A 18 -11.46 7.26 -2.73
CA ILE A 18 -11.78 6.23 -1.75
C ILE A 18 -11.41 4.87 -2.35
N PHE A 19 -10.55 4.13 -1.65
CA PHE A 19 -10.16 2.77 -2.02
C PHE A 19 -10.83 1.76 -1.09
N SER A 20 -11.22 0.60 -1.60
CA SER A 20 -11.68 -0.51 -0.75
C SER A 20 -10.57 -1.51 -0.38
N SER A 21 -9.31 -1.21 -0.75
CA SER A 21 -8.15 -2.07 -0.50
C SER A 21 -7.03 -1.23 0.11
N TRP A 22 -6.45 -1.70 1.21
CA TRP A 22 -5.24 -1.07 1.76
C TRP A 22 -4.04 -1.29 0.85
N GLY A 23 -4.03 -2.39 0.07
CA GLY A 23 -3.01 -2.62 -0.96
C GLY A 23 -2.98 -1.46 -1.94
N ASP A 24 -4.15 -0.94 -2.33
CA ASP A 24 -4.22 0.24 -3.19
C ASP A 24 -3.81 1.55 -2.51
N ALA A 25 -4.34 1.80 -1.31
CA ALA A 25 -4.14 3.08 -0.66
C ALA A 25 -2.70 3.25 -0.11
N HIS A 26 -2.07 2.17 0.35
CA HIS A 26 -0.78 2.22 1.05
C HIS A 26 0.35 2.87 0.24
N PRO A 27 0.66 2.46 -1.01
CA PRO A 27 1.69 3.12 -1.82
C PRO A 27 1.41 4.59 -2.09
N ARG A 28 0.15 5.03 -1.95
CA ARG A 28 -0.27 6.41 -2.23
C ARG A 28 -0.14 7.34 -1.02
N VAL A 29 0.01 6.80 0.18
CA VAL A 29 0.01 7.60 1.42
C VAL A 29 1.25 7.42 2.28
N THR A 30 1.95 6.28 2.13
CA THR A 30 3.14 5.94 2.92
C THR A 30 4.38 6.67 2.42
N GLY A 31 5.19 7.23 3.33
CA GLY A 31 6.45 7.92 2.97
C GLY A 31 6.25 9.23 2.20
N CYS A 32 5.06 9.86 2.30
CA CYS A 32 4.80 11.20 1.78
C CYS A 32 3.83 11.95 2.69
N ILE A 33 3.77 13.27 2.53
CA ILE A 33 2.73 14.09 3.17
C ILE A 33 1.37 13.67 2.59
N SER A 34 0.55 13.05 3.42
CA SER A 34 -0.77 12.56 3.03
C SER A 34 -1.82 12.93 4.06
N ILE A 35 -3.07 13.05 3.61
CA ILE A 35 -4.25 13.22 4.45
C ILE A 35 -5.20 12.11 4.06
N HIS A 36 -5.34 11.12 4.94
CA HIS A 36 -6.16 9.96 4.69
C HIS A 36 -6.79 9.43 5.99
N LYS A 37 -7.87 8.67 5.86
CA LYS A 37 -8.56 8.02 6.99
C LYS A 37 -9.24 6.72 6.54
N SER A 38 -9.32 5.75 7.44
CA SER A 38 -9.95 4.46 7.19
C SER A 38 -11.27 4.28 7.95
N PHE A 39 -12.23 3.59 7.32
CA PHE A 39 -13.62 3.44 7.74
C PHE A 39 -14.13 2.01 7.54
N PHE A 40 -15.22 1.69 8.24
CA PHE A 40 -15.89 0.39 8.14
C PHE A 40 -16.91 0.34 7.00
N THR A 41 -17.53 1.48 6.68
CA THR A 41 -18.53 1.61 5.62
C THR A 41 -18.08 2.61 4.55
N ILE A 42 -18.62 2.48 3.33
CA ILE A 42 -18.35 3.41 2.25
C ILE A 42 -19.05 4.76 2.52
N GLU A 43 -20.21 4.74 3.18
CA GLU A 43 -20.96 5.93 3.57
C GLU A 43 -20.16 6.83 4.51
N ASP A 44 -19.47 6.26 5.51
CA ASP A 44 -18.62 7.02 6.42
C ASP A 44 -17.43 7.65 5.69
N ALA A 45 -16.83 6.91 4.74
CA ALA A 45 -15.73 7.41 3.92
C ALA A 45 -16.18 8.56 3.00
N ARG A 46 -17.36 8.44 2.38
CA ARG A 46 -17.99 9.50 1.57
C ARG A 46 -18.30 10.73 2.42
N LYS A 47 -18.85 10.55 3.62
CA LYS A 47 -19.13 11.65 4.56
C LYS A 47 -17.85 12.40 4.91
N TYR A 48 -16.78 11.70 5.23
CA TYR A 48 -15.48 12.31 5.50
C TYR A 48 -14.93 13.12 4.31
N MET A 49 -15.11 12.63 3.08
CA MET A 49 -14.74 13.38 1.87
C MET A 49 -15.60 14.63 1.70
N SER A 50 -16.92 14.52 1.91
CA SER A 50 -17.85 15.64 1.81
C SER A 50 -17.58 16.73 2.85
N GLU A 51 -17.26 16.36 4.10
CA GLU A 51 -16.86 17.31 5.17
C GLU A 51 -15.59 18.09 4.82
N ARG A 52 -14.79 17.59 3.87
CA ARG A 52 -13.58 18.24 3.35
C ARG A 52 -13.82 18.99 2.03
N GLY A 53 -15.08 19.15 1.62
CA GLY A 53 -15.46 19.84 0.40
C GLY A 53 -15.35 18.99 -0.88
N VAL A 54 -15.21 17.67 -0.77
CA VAL A 54 -15.19 16.76 -1.92
C VAL A 54 -16.56 16.11 -2.07
N THR A 55 -17.36 16.62 -3.00
CA THR A 55 -18.75 16.16 -3.22
C THR A 55 -18.85 14.87 -4.04
N ALA A 56 -17.86 14.60 -4.91
CA ALA A 56 -17.80 13.40 -5.74
C ALA A 56 -16.37 12.83 -5.75
N PRO A 57 -15.92 12.16 -4.66
CA PRO A 57 -14.62 11.51 -4.66
C PRO A 57 -14.60 10.39 -5.70
N LYS A 58 -13.44 10.13 -6.29
CA LYS A 58 -13.24 8.93 -7.10
C LYS A 58 -13.36 7.70 -6.21
N GLU A 59 -14.05 6.65 -6.65
CA GLU A 59 -14.19 5.42 -5.89
C GLU A 59 -13.58 4.24 -6.65
N ILE A 60 -12.63 3.55 -6.02
CA ILE A 60 -11.99 2.33 -6.53
C ILE A 60 -12.37 1.22 -5.56
N LEU A 61 -13.52 0.60 -5.83
CA LEU A 61 -14.10 -0.45 -5.00
C LEU A 61 -13.92 -1.80 -5.69
N LYS A 62 -13.34 -2.76 -4.96
CA LYS A 62 -13.09 -4.12 -5.40
C LYS A 62 -14.28 -5.02 -5.01
N PRO A 63 -14.58 -6.07 -5.79
CA PRO A 63 -15.60 -7.05 -5.42
C PRO A 63 -15.30 -7.67 -4.04
N GLY A 64 -16.33 -7.84 -3.21
CA GLY A 64 -16.18 -8.42 -1.86
C GLY A 64 -15.60 -7.47 -0.81
N ALA A 65 -15.45 -6.17 -1.12
CA ALA A 65 -15.17 -5.15 -0.13
C ALA A 65 -16.19 -5.20 1.03
N GLY A 66 -15.70 -5.15 2.27
CA GLY A 66 -16.54 -5.30 3.46
C GLY A 66 -16.65 -6.74 3.99
N ASP A 67 -16.48 -7.76 3.15
CA ASP A 67 -16.55 -9.20 3.53
C ASP A 67 -15.18 -9.90 3.41
N THR A 68 -14.13 -9.21 3.83
CA THR A 68 -12.76 -9.75 3.87
C THR A 68 -12.36 -10.23 5.26
N SER A 69 -13.13 -9.83 6.29
CA SER A 69 -12.82 -10.18 7.68
C SER A 69 -13.10 -11.66 7.93
N PRO A 70 -12.13 -12.44 8.43
CA PRO A 70 -12.40 -13.78 8.95
C PRO A 70 -13.46 -13.74 10.04
N LEU A 71 -14.24 -14.83 10.15
CA LEU A 71 -15.13 -15.04 11.29
C LEU A 71 -14.31 -15.24 12.56
N LEU A 72 -14.90 -14.91 13.70
CA LEU A 72 -14.27 -15.11 15.00
C LEU A 72 -13.96 -16.62 15.18
N HIS A 73 -12.71 -16.95 15.52
CA HIS A 73 -12.19 -18.32 15.66
C HIS A 73 -12.09 -19.16 14.36
N SER A 74 -12.19 -18.54 13.18
CA SER A 74 -11.90 -19.23 11.90
C SER A 74 -10.43 -19.07 11.47
N GLU A 75 -9.96 -19.98 10.62
CA GLU A 75 -8.67 -19.83 9.95
C GLU A 75 -8.60 -18.51 9.18
N ALA A 76 -7.42 -17.88 9.18
CA ALA A 76 -7.20 -16.59 8.54
C ALA A 76 -5.91 -16.60 7.73
N PHE A 77 -5.91 -15.84 6.64
CA PHE A 77 -4.76 -15.66 5.76
C PHE A 77 -4.17 -14.28 5.98
N TYR A 78 -2.93 -14.21 6.43
CA TYR A 78 -2.23 -12.96 6.71
C TYR A 78 -1.35 -12.60 5.52
N ALA A 79 -1.77 -11.60 4.77
CA ALA A 79 -1.02 -11.09 3.65
C ALA A 79 -0.06 -9.99 4.12
N VAL A 80 1.21 -10.10 3.74
CA VAL A 80 2.22 -9.06 3.90
C VAL A 80 2.70 -8.66 2.51
N ALA A 81 2.28 -7.47 2.06
CA ALA A 81 2.68 -6.91 0.76
C ALA A 81 3.96 -6.06 0.87
N HIS A 82 4.18 -5.42 2.02
CA HIS A 82 5.41 -4.68 2.34
C HIS A 82 5.81 -4.99 3.79
N GLY A 83 6.99 -5.57 3.98
CA GLY A 83 7.48 -6.08 5.26
C GLY A 83 8.80 -6.83 5.08
N LYS A 84 9.30 -7.45 6.15
CA LYS A 84 10.62 -8.11 6.19
C LYS A 84 10.59 -9.39 5.37
N ARG A 85 9.45 -10.09 5.35
CA ARG A 85 9.11 -11.14 4.39
C ARG A 85 7.72 -10.84 3.86
N THR A 86 7.58 -10.88 2.53
CA THR A 86 6.30 -10.70 1.85
C THR A 86 5.69 -12.05 1.49
N GLY A 87 4.37 -12.06 1.29
CA GLY A 87 3.62 -13.27 0.97
C GLY A 87 2.43 -13.49 1.90
N ILE A 88 1.93 -14.73 1.91
CA ILE A 88 0.75 -15.11 2.68
C ILE A 88 1.18 -16.12 3.74
N LEU A 89 0.89 -15.77 4.99
CA LEU A 89 1.19 -16.58 6.17
C LEU A 89 -0.11 -17.09 6.77
N SER A 90 -0.09 -18.30 7.31
CA SER A 90 -1.25 -18.93 7.97
C SER A 90 -1.36 -18.59 9.46
N TYR A 91 -0.33 -17.98 10.05
CA TYR A 91 -0.26 -17.68 11.48
C TYR A 91 0.15 -16.22 11.72
N TRP A 92 -0.45 -15.61 12.75
CA TRP A 92 -0.09 -14.26 13.17
C TRP A 92 1.13 -14.24 14.12
N TYR A 93 1.13 -15.14 15.10
CA TYR A 93 2.16 -15.24 16.14
C TYR A 93 3.18 -16.36 15.83
N GLY A 94 4.37 -16.26 16.42
CA GLY A 94 5.47 -17.24 16.26
C GLY A 94 6.56 -16.78 15.30
N THR A 95 7.71 -17.47 15.28
CA THR A 95 8.87 -17.17 14.41
C THR A 95 8.57 -17.31 12.91
N ILE A 96 7.48 -18.01 12.57
CA ILE A 96 6.92 -18.16 11.22
C ILE A 96 5.63 -17.33 11.01
N GLY A 97 5.25 -16.50 11.99
CA GLY A 97 4.05 -15.67 11.97
C GLY A 97 4.27 -14.30 11.34
N SER A 98 3.20 -13.56 11.08
CA SER A 98 3.27 -12.23 10.42
C SER A 98 3.73 -11.08 11.32
N GLU A 99 3.57 -11.17 12.65
CA GLU A 99 3.99 -10.10 13.58
C GLU A 99 5.47 -9.70 13.45
N PRO A 100 6.45 -10.63 13.47
CA PRO A 100 7.86 -10.26 13.31
C PRO A 100 8.19 -9.64 11.95
N GLU A 101 7.34 -9.84 10.92
CA GLU A 101 7.55 -9.31 9.57
C GLU A 101 7.16 -7.84 9.41
N VAL A 102 6.45 -7.28 10.39
CA VAL A 102 5.86 -5.94 10.28
C VAL A 102 6.16 -5.04 11.45
N LYS A 103 6.45 -5.60 12.63
CA LYS A 103 6.57 -4.83 13.88
C LYS A 103 7.75 -3.86 13.90
N GLU A 104 8.81 -4.19 13.17
CA GLU A 104 10.02 -3.36 13.08
C GLU A 104 10.07 -2.52 11.81
N ILE A 105 9.00 -2.51 11.01
CA ILE A 105 8.99 -1.92 9.67
C ILE A 105 8.04 -0.74 9.62
N SER A 106 8.64 0.46 9.59
CA SER A 106 7.95 1.69 9.28
C SER A 106 7.23 1.57 7.94
N GLY A 107 5.91 1.84 7.94
CA GLY A 107 5.11 1.72 6.72
C GLY A 107 4.94 0.29 6.21
N ALA A 108 4.92 -0.73 7.07
CA ALA A 108 4.52 -2.07 6.65
C ALA A 108 3.11 -2.08 6.03
N CYS A 109 2.90 -2.94 5.03
CA CYS A 109 1.61 -3.15 4.39
C CYS A 109 1.20 -4.61 4.59
N HIS A 110 0.26 -4.83 5.51
CA HIS A 110 -0.30 -6.15 5.78
C HIS A 110 -1.79 -6.07 6.07
N LYS A 111 -2.48 -7.20 5.90
CA LYS A 111 -3.88 -7.35 6.28
C LYS A 111 -4.23 -8.84 6.40
N ARG A 112 -5.23 -9.15 7.24
CA ARG A 112 -5.75 -10.52 7.38
C ARG A 112 -7.06 -10.70 6.60
N PHE A 113 -7.22 -11.86 5.99
CA PHE A 113 -8.30 -12.19 5.07
C PHE A 113 -8.94 -13.53 5.39
N LYS A 114 -10.23 -13.64 5.07
CA LYS A 114 -11.02 -14.88 5.21
C LYS A 114 -10.56 -15.97 4.24
N THR A 115 -10.12 -15.59 3.05
CA THR A 115 -9.66 -16.54 2.03
C THR A 115 -8.27 -16.21 1.50
N ARG A 116 -7.57 -17.24 1.03
CA ARG A 116 -6.28 -17.09 0.37
C ARG A 116 -6.37 -16.18 -0.86
N ALA A 117 -7.42 -16.34 -1.68
CA ALA A 117 -7.63 -15.52 -2.87
C ALA A 117 -7.74 -14.02 -2.55
N GLN A 118 -8.41 -13.66 -1.44
CA GLN A 118 -8.47 -12.27 -0.98
C GLN A 118 -7.09 -11.74 -0.55
N ALA A 119 -6.29 -12.59 0.12
CA ALA A 119 -4.91 -12.26 0.50
C ALA A 119 -3.99 -12.09 -0.72
N GLU A 120 -4.13 -12.93 -1.75
CA GLU A 120 -3.39 -12.83 -3.02
C GLU A 120 -3.77 -11.55 -3.77
N ALA A 121 -5.07 -11.25 -3.88
CA ALA A 121 -5.56 -10.03 -4.51
C ALA A 121 -5.04 -8.76 -3.81
N PHE A 122 -4.95 -8.77 -2.47
CA PHE A 122 -4.39 -7.65 -1.71
C PHE A 122 -2.91 -7.39 -2.02
N ILE A 123 -2.10 -8.45 -2.16
CA ILE A 123 -0.69 -8.31 -2.53
C ILE A 123 -0.58 -7.78 -3.96
N GLU A 124 -1.46 -8.23 -4.86
CA GLU A 124 -1.46 -7.77 -6.24
C GLU A 124 -1.90 -6.30 -6.38
N ASP A 125 -2.95 -5.89 -5.65
CA ASP A 125 -3.38 -4.49 -5.55
C ASP A 125 -2.21 -3.59 -5.13
N TRP A 126 -1.38 -4.05 -4.18
CA TRP A 126 -0.21 -3.31 -3.73
C TRP A 126 0.87 -3.17 -4.82
N LYS A 127 1.17 -4.26 -5.55
CA LYS A 127 2.15 -4.21 -6.65
C LYS A 127 1.72 -3.26 -7.75
N GLU A 128 0.46 -3.38 -8.20
CA GLU A 128 -0.10 -2.52 -9.24
C GLU A 128 -0.12 -1.06 -8.80
N SER A 129 -0.49 -0.80 -7.55
CA SER A 129 -0.54 0.54 -7.01
C SER A 129 0.83 1.17 -6.82
N TYR A 130 1.83 0.40 -6.39
CA TYR A 130 3.21 0.85 -6.34
C TYR A 130 3.74 1.17 -7.75
N ALA A 131 3.50 0.28 -8.71
CA ALA A 131 3.91 0.48 -10.11
C ALA A 131 3.22 1.71 -10.74
N ASP A 132 1.93 1.93 -10.48
CA ASP A 132 1.17 3.11 -10.92
C ASP A 132 1.76 4.41 -10.38
N VAL A 133 2.09 4.46 -9.08
CA VAL A 133 2.73 5.62 -8.46
C VAL A 133 4.03 5.98 -9.19
N TRP A 134 4.89 4.99 -9.46
CA TRP A 134 6.13 5.20 -10.20
C TRP A 134 5.90 5.63 -11.65
N ARG A 135 4.99 4.94 -12.35
CA ARG A 135 4.63 5.25 -13.74
C ARG A 135 4.17 6.70 -13.87
N ARG A 136 3.31 7.16 -12.95
CA ARG A 136 2.81 8.53 -12.91
C ARG A 136 3.92 9.55 -12.66
N ALA A 137 4.78 9.31 -11.67
CA ALA A 137 5.89 10.20 -11.36
C ALA A 137 6.85 10.35 -12.56
N ILE A 138 7.13 9.25 -13.26
CA ILE A 138 7.94 9.27 -14.48
C ILE A 138 7.26 10.08 -15.57
N LYS A 139 5.96 9.84 -15.84
CA LYS A 139 5.20 10.61 -16.84
C LYS A 139 5.21 12.11 -16.55
N GLU A 140 4.96 12.50 -15.31
CA GLU A 140 4.99 13.91 -14.89
C GLU A 140 6.37 14.55 -15.11
N GLY A 141 7.45 13.81 -14.86
CA GLY A 141 8.81 14.26 -15.16
C GLY A 141 9.02 14.48 -16.67
N LEU A 142 8.56 13.55 -17.50
CA LEU A 142 8.66 13.63 -18.96
C LEU A 142 7.85 14.80 -19.55
N ASP A 143 6.66 15.06 -19.01
CA ASP A 143 5.79 16.18 -19.38
C ASP A 143 6.42 17.54 -19.03
N LYS A 144 7.37 17.57 -18.08
CA LYS A 144 8.17 18.75 -17.69
C LYS A 144 9.51 18.83 -18.45
N ASP A 145 9.54 18.30 -19.67
CA ASP A 145 10.71 18.27 -20.57
C ASP A 145 11.97 17.58 -20.02
N ARG A 146 11.83 16.79 -18.94
CA ARG A 146 12.95 15.98 -18.45
C ARG A 146 13.10 14.76 -19.33
N ARG A 147 14.33 14.25 -19.43
CA ARG A 147 14.64 13.02 -20.19
C ARG A 147 15.40 12.05 -19.28
N PRO A 148 15.21 10.74 -19.44
CA PRO A 148 16.00 9.76 -18.72
C PRO A 148 17.49 9.96 -19.02
N HIS A 149 18.32 10.02 -17.99
CA HIS A 149 19.77 10.10 -18.15
C HIS A 149 20.34 8.82 -18.80
N ASP A 150 19.70 7.67 -18.56
CA ASP A 150 20.02 6.38 -19.17
C ASP A 150 18.70 5.64 -19.44
N MET A 151 18.62 4.97 -20.59
CA MET A 151 17.48 4.14 -20.97
C MET A 151 17.55 2.72 -20.38
N LYS A 152 18.65 2.35 -19.72
CA LYS A 152 18.78 1.06 -19.03
C LYS A 152 17.86 0.98 -17.82
N VAL A 153 17.04 -0.06 -17.78
CA VAL A 153 16.17 -0.36 -16.63
C VAL A 153 16.94 -1.19 -15.61
N LYS A 154 17.31 -0.57 -14.48
CA LYS A 154 18.00 -1.24 -13.36
C LYS A 154 17.04 -1.42 -12.19
N VAL A 155 16.35 -2.55 -12.14
CA VAL A 155 15.36 -2.85 -11.08
C VAL A 155 16.00 -2.87 -9.68
N LYS A 156 17.24 -3.38 -9.56
CA LYS A 156 17.98 -3.46 -8.28
C LYS A 156 18.23 -2.11 -7.59
N GLY A 157 18.19 -1.00 -8.33
CA GLY A 157 18.34 0.35 -7.76
C GLY A 157 17.04 0.93 -7.21
N ILE A 158 15.89 0.33 -7.56
CA ILE A 158 14.54 0.75 -7.17
C ILE A 158 14.00 -0.20 -6.09
N LEU A 159 14.23 -1.50 -6.27
CA LEU A 159 13.79 -2.56 -5.37
C LEU A 159 15.01 -3.21 -4.72
N ARG A 160 15.01 -3.29 -3.39
CA ARG A 160 15.99 -4.07 -2.63
C ARG A 160 15.55 -5.54 -2.61
N ALA A 161 16.51 -6.46 -2.71
CA ALA A 161 16.24 -7.86 -2.41
C ALA A 161 15.86 -8.01 -0.93
N ILE A 162 14.84 -8.81 -0.67
CA ILE A 162 14.49 -9.20 0.69
C ILE A 162 15.41 -10.37 1.06
N ASP A 163 16.41 -10.11 1.90
CA ASP A 163 17.29 -11.16 2.42
C ASP A 163 16.53 -11.97 3.47
N ARG A 164 16.16 -13.21 3.12
CA ARG A 164 15.37 -14.10 3.98
C ARG A 164 16.12 -14.63 5.20
N ASP A 165 17.44 -14.38 5.29
CA ASP A 165 18.36 -15.09 6.17
C ASP A 165 19.11 -14.20 7.18
N THR A 166 18.82 -12.89 7.27
CA THR A 166 19.53 -11.98 8.21
C THR A 166 18.63 -11.39 9.30
N GLU A 167 18.94 -11.72 10.56
CA GLU A 167 18.57 -10.94 11.75
C GLU A 167 19.37 -9.63 11.77
N GLY A 168 18.87 -8.62 11.06
CA GLY A 168 19.43 -7.27 11.12
C GLY A 168 18.32 -6.24 10.95
N THR A 169 18.41 -5.16 11.72
CA THR A 169 17.49 -4.00 11.69
C THR A 169 17.49 -3.39 10.29
N ASP A 170 16.49 -3.76 9.49
CA ASP A 170 16.34 -3.28 8.12
C ASP A 170 15.66 -1.91 8.14
N ASP A 171 16.50 -0.89 7.98
CA ASP A 171 16.12 0.51 7.85
C ASP A 171 15.45 0.74 6.47
N LEU A 172 14.18 0.30 6.37
CA LEU A 172 13.36 0.27 5.14
C LEU A 172 12.91 1.65 4.65
N ASP A 173 13.20 2.70 5.41
CA ASP A 173 12.86 4.08 5.10
C ASP A 173 13.84 4.77 4.12
N LYS A 174 14.80 4.03 3.52
CA LYS A 174 15.83 4.62 2.64
C LYS A 174 15.47 4.74 1.16
N VAL A 175 14.32 4.24 0.71
CA VAL A 175 13.78 4.67 -0.60
C VAL A 175 13.12 6.03 -0.42
N LYS A 176 13.96 7.04 -0.17
CA LYS A 176 13.54 8.43 -0.27
C LYS A 176 13.17 8.68 -1.73
N LEU A 177 11.88 8.94 -1.99
CA LEU A 177 11.47 9.56 -3.26
C LEU A 177 12.18 10.90 -3.47
N ASP A 178 12.58 11.54 -2.38
CA ASP A 178 13.43 12.72 -2.32
C ASP A 178 14.90 12.44 -2.72
N LYS A 179 15.33 11.19 -2.95
CA LYS A 179 16.62 10.88 -3.62
C LYS A 179 16.50 10.77 -5.15
N LEU A 180 15.30 10.86 -5.70
CA LEU A 180 15.08 11.54 -6.98
C LEU A 180 14.95 13.04 -6.72
N SER A 181 15.85 13.62 -5.89
CA SER A 181 15.99 15.07 -5.78
C SER A 181 16.38 15.57 -7.15
N LEU A 182 15.38 16.06 -7.86
CA LEU A 182 15.49 16.81 -9.08
C LEU A 182 15.87 18.26 -8.73
N THR A 183 16.95 18.39 -7.98
CA THR A 183 17.59 19.65 -7.64
C THR A 183 18.94 19.65 -8.34
N GLU A 184 18.99 20.54 -9.34
CA GLU A 184 20.12 21.22 -9.99
C GLU A 184 21.50 20.55 -10.00
#